data_AF-A0A519VCA2-F1
#
_entry.id   AF-A0A519VCA2-F1
#
_cell.length_a   1.000
_cell.length_b   1.000
_cell.length_c   1.000
_cell.angle_alpha   90.00
_cell.angle_beta   90.00
_cell.angle_gamma   90.00
#
_symmetry.space_group_name_H-M   'P 1'
#
loop_
_entity.id
_entity.type
_entity.pdbx_description
1 polymer ?
#
loop_
_entity_poly.entity_id
_entity_poly.type
_entity_poly.pdbx_seq_one_letter_code
_entity_poly.pdbx_strand_id
1 'polypeptide(L)'
;MENSAILNAPNVLAHERALLDAMSNHDTAKLSELIHDGLVYVHPTGQVLTKKMYLQSYKAKQFAIERLSSTDFYYNIVDDVATVSVYVKMSWSVVRDEVNGRFRYMRTWKKFGNSLKVVSSSCVEVRDL
;
A
#
# COMPACT_ATOMS: atom_id res chain seq x y z
N MET A 1 -14.33 23.39 12.36
CA MET A 1 -15.28 22.91 11.33
C MET A 1 -14.63 22.61 9.96
N GLU A 2 -13.30 22.50 9.85
CA GLU A 2 -12.60 22.16 8.57
C GLU A 2 -11.95 20.77 8.55
N ASN A 3 -12.08 19.99 9.63
CA ASN A 3 -11.32 18.75 9.78
C ASN A 3 -11.89 17.54 9.01
N SER A 4 -13.14 17.54 8.54
CA SER A 4 -13.81 16.32 8.05
C SER A 4 -13.88 16.12 6.53
N ALA A 5 -13.36 17.03 5.69
CA ALA A 5 -13.61 16.94 4.25
C ALA A 5 -12.86 15.82 3.51
N ILE A 6 -11.63 15.47 3.92
CA ILE A 6 -10.80 14.49 3.20
C ILE A 6 -10.75 13.11 3.84
N LEU A 7 -10.82 13.01 5.17
CA LEU A 7 -10.77 11.74 5.88
C LEU A 7 -12.18 11.15 6.00
N ASN A 8 -12.67 10.58 4.90
CA ASN A 8 -13.93 9.86 4.82
C ASN A 8 -13.75 8.59 3.98
N ALA A 9 -14.69 7.67 4.07
CA ALA A 9 -14.58 6.36 3.43
C ALA A 9 -14.35 6.42 1.90
N PRO A 10 -15.10 7.23 1.12
CA PRO A 10 -14.84 7.37 -0.32
C PRO A 10 -13.41 7.82 -0.63
N ASN A 11 -12.92 8.83 0.08
CA ASN A 11 -11.58 9.37 -0.16
C ASN A 11 -10.48 8.39 0.27
N VAL A 12 -10.62 7.74 1.43
CA VAL A 12 -9.65 6.72 1.89
C VAL A 12 -9.55 5.58 0.89
N LEU A 13 -10.69 5.06 0.42
CA LEU A 13 -10.71 3.98 -0.58
C LEU A 13 -10.19 4.44 -1.95
N ALA A 14 -10.39 5.70 -2.33
CA ALA A 14 -9.81 6.25 -3.56
C ALA A 14 -8.28 6.36 -3.46
N HIS A 15 -7.75 6.82 -2.31
CA HIS A 15 -6.31 6.89 -2.08
C HIS A 15 -5.68 5.49 -2.00
N GLU A 16 -6.38 4.52 -1.39
CA GLU A 16 -5.95 3.13 -1.36
C GLU A 16 -5.84 2.53 -2.78
N ARG A 17 -6.84 2.77 -3.64
CA ARG A 17 -6.77 2.34 -5.05
C ARG A 17 -5.64 3.02 -5.81
N ALA A 18 -5.48 4.34 -5.62
CA ALA A 18 -4.37 5.07 -6.23
C ALA A 18 -2.99 4.55 -5.77
N LEU A 19 -2.86 4.10 -4.51
CA LEU A 19 -1.65 3.45 -4.01
C LEU A 19 -1.40 2.12 -4.71
N LEU A 20 -2.43 1.27 -4.82
CA LEU A 20 -2.34 -0.03 -5.50
C LEU A 20 -1.99 0.14 -6.99
N ASP A 21 -2.57 1.14 -7.66
CA ASP A 21 -2.26 1.48 -9.06
C ASP A 21 -0.81 1.95 -9.19
N ALA A 22 -0.33 2.81 -8.28
CA ALA A 22 1.06 3.26 -8.28
C ALA A 22 2.04 2.10 -8.01
N MET A 23 1.67 1.16 -7.13
CA MET A 23 2.43 -0.08 -6.91
C MET A 23 2.49 -0.93 -8.18
N SER A 24 1.36 -1.15 -8.84
CA SER A 24 1.29 -1.97 -10.08
C SER A 24 2.13 -1.38 -11.21
N ASN A 25 2.16 -0.05 -11.33
CA ASN A 25 2.87 0.65 -12.41
C ASN A 25 4.31 1.04 -12.07
N HIS A 26 4.82 0.67 -10.89
CA HIS A 26 6.12 1.11 -10.38
C HIS A 26 6.27 2.64 -10.38
N ASP A 27 5.17 3.37 -10.15
CA ASP A 27 5.15 4.84 -10.15
C ASP A 27 5.73 5.37 -8.83
N THR A 28 7.05 5.39 -8.76
CA THR A 28 7.79 5.85 -7.57
C THR A 28 7.51 7.30 -7.20
N ALA A 29 7.12 8.15 -8.17
CA ALA A 29 6.72 9.52 -7.90
C ALA A 29 5.39 9.54 -7.15
N LYS A 30 4.38 8.81 -7.65
CA LYS A 30 3.08 8.73 -6.99
C LYS A 30 3.15 8.03 -5.63
N LEU A 31 3.95 6.98 -5.51
CA LEU A 31 4.23 6.34 -4.22
C LEU A 31 4.87 7.33 -3.24
N SER A 32 5.80 8.17 -3.68
CA SER A 32 6.43 9.18 -2.82
C SER A 32 5.43 10.23 -2.32
N GLU A 33 4.43 10.58 -3.12
CA GLU A 33 3.35 11.49 -2.72
C GLU A 33 2.44 10.87 -1.64
N LEU A 34 2.01 9.61 -1.87
CA LEU A 34 1.04 8.90 -1.04
C LEU A 34 1.63 8.33 0.25
N ILE A 35 2.95 8.23 0.37
CA ILE A 35 3.63 7.64 1.52
C ILE A 35 4.29 8.74 2.35
N HIS A 36 4.01 8.77 3.65
CA HIS A 36 4.62 9.73 4.56
C HIS A 36 6.10 9.40 4.82
N ASP A 37 6.95 10.40 5.05
CA ASP A 37 8.40 10.21 5.24
C ASP A 37 8.73 9.37 6.49
N GLY A 38 7.87 9.44 7.49
CA GLY A 38 7.91 8.61 8.70
C GLY A 38 7.33 7.19 8.55
N LEU A 39 7.19 6.65 7.33
CA LEU A 39 6.66 5.30 7.11
C LEU A 39 7.43 4.25 7.94
N VAL A 40 6.68 3.42 8.65
CA VAL A 40 7.12 2.12 9.16
C VAL A 40 6.40 1.02 8.37
N TYR A 41 7.14 0.28 7.52
CA TYR A 41 6.58 -0.83 6.76
C TYR A 41 7.13 -2.18 7.23
N VAL A 42 6.26 -3.13 7.56
CA VAL A 42 6.66 -4.51 7.87
C VAL A 42 6.46 -5.39 6.64
N HIS A 43 7.57 -5.87 6.07
CA HIS A 43 7.60 -6.81 4.95
C HIS A 43 7.15 -8.22 5.40
N PRO A 44 6.65 -9.11 4.52
CA PRO A 44 6.25 -10.47 4.88
C PRO A 44 7.35 -11.31 5.56
N THR A 45 8.62 -10.96 5.39
CA THR A 45 9.75 -11.60 6.08
C THR A 45 9.95 -11.12 7.53
N GLY A 46 9.13 -10.18 8.01
CA GLY A 46 9.28 -9.52 9.31
C GLY A 46 10.26 -8.34 9.31
N GLN A 47 10.93 -8.06 8.18
CA GLN A 47 11.83 -6.92 8.08
C GLN A 47 11.05 -5.60 8.14
N VAL A 48 11.53 -4.65 8.95
CA VAL A 48 11.01 -3.28 8.99
C VAL A 48 11.77 -2.42 7.99
N LEU A 49 11.03 -1.73 7.13
CA LEU A 49 11.53 -0.87 6.05
C LEU A 49 11.05 0.58 6.26
N THR A 50 11.95 1.52 5.99
CA THR A 50 11.64 2.95 5.89
C THR A 50 11.03 3.29 4.52
N LYS A 51 10.42 4.48 4.36
CA LYS A 51 9.97 4.99 3.05
C LYS A 51 11.06 4.90 1.99
N LYS A 52 12.30 5.30 2.31
CA LYS A 52 13.42 5.27 1.37
C LYS A 52 13.71 3.86 0.85
N MET A 53 13.77 2.89 1.76
CA MET A 53 14.01 1.49 1.39
C MET A 53 12.85 0.90 0.59
N TYR A 54 11.61 1.21 0.99
CA TYR A 54 10.40 0.80 0.26
C TYR A 54 10.40 1.36 -1.17
N LEU A 55 10.60 2.66 -1.36
CA LEU A 55 10.65 3.25 -2.71
C LEU A 55 11.82 2.70 -3.55
N GLN A 56 12.95 2.37 -2.91
CA GLN A 56 14.09 1.79 -3.60
C GLN A 56 13.79 0.40 -4.18
N SER A 57 12.96 -0.43 -3.53
CA SER A 57 12.61 -1.75 -4.07
C SER A 57 11.81 -1.65 -5.37
N TYR A 58 10.92 -0.65 -5.48
CA TYR A 58 10.20 -0.33 -6.72
C TYR A 58 11.12 0.27 -7.78
N LYS A 59 12.00 1.22 -7.41
CA LYS A 59 12.94 1.84 -8.35
C LYS A 59 13.91 0.83 -8.97
N ALA A 60 14.37 -0.13 -8.17
CA ALA A 60 15.27 -1.19 -8.62
C ALA A 60 14.55 -2.26 -9.48
N LYS A 61 13.22 -2.18 -9.64
CA LYS A 61 12.38 -3.18 -10.32
C LYS A 61 12.71 -4.61 -9.87
N GLN A 62 12.96 -4.79 -8.56
CA GLN A 62 13.32 -6.09 -7.99
C GLN A 62 12.26 -7.16 -8.27
N PHE A 63 11.01 -6.73 -8.48
CA PHE A 63 9.89 -7.57 -8.87
C PHE A 63 9.12 -6.85 -9.98
N ALA A 64 9.14 -7.36 -11.21
CA ALA A 64 8.34 -6.80 -12.28
C ALA A 64 6.88 -7.24 -12.10
N ILE A 65 6.11 -6.47 -11.34
CA ILE A 65 4.66 -6.70 -11.19
C ILE A 65 4.01 -6.63 -12.58
N GLU A 66 3.44 -7.72 -13.04
CA GLU A 66 2.73 -7.81 -14.32
C GLU A 66 1.24 -7.58 -14.15
N ARG A 67 0.67 -8.16 -13.09
CA ARG A 67 -0.74 -7.97 -12.73
C ARG A 67 -0.87 -7.80 -11.24
N LEU A 68 -1.72 -6.84 -10.86
CA LEU A 68 -2.16 -6.63 -9.49
C LEU A 68 -3.68 -6.54 -9.51
N SER A 69 -4.33 -7.35 -8.67
CA SER A 69 -5.77 -7.23 -8.43
C SER A 69 -6.03 -7.15 -6.93
N SER A 70 -7.08 -6.44 -6.55
CA SER A 70 -7.44 -6.22 -5.15
C SER A 70 -8.92 -6.49 -4.91
N THR A 71 -9.22 -7.08 -3.75
CA THR A 71 -10.59 -7.41 -3.31
C THR A 71 -10.69 -7.30 -1.79
N ASP A 72 -11.90 -7.49 -1.26
CA ASP A 72 -12.11 -7.72 0.19
C ASP A 72 -11.52 -6.59 1.05
N PHE A 73 -11.97 -5.37 0.77
CA PHE A 73 -11.56 -4.16 1.46
C PHE A 73 -12.33 -4.03 2.78
N TYR A 74 -11.60 -3.94 3.89
CA TYR A 74 -12.10 -3.50 5.18
C TYR A 74 -11.47 -2.16 5.50
N TYR A 75 -12.25 -1.26 6.11
CA TYR A 75 -11.70 0.00 6.58
C TYR A 75 -12.39 0.42 7.87
N ASN A 76 -11.68 1.23 8.65
CA ASN A 76 -12.22 1.91 9.81
C ASN A 76 -11.63 3.32 9.90
N ILE A 77 -12.39 4.28 10.39
CA ILE A 77 -11.92 5.64 10.63
C ILE A 77 -12.11 5.93 12.11
N VAL A 78 -11.02 6.30 12.78
CA VAL A 78 -10.99 6.66 14.19
C VAL A 78 -10.25 7.97 14.32
N ASP A 79 -10.95 8.99 14.80
CA ASP A 79 -10.44 10.37 14.92
C ASP A 79 -9.79 10.87 13.62
N ASP A 80 -8.46 11.02 13.62
CA ASP A 80 -7.69 11.59 12.52
C ASP A 80 -6.92 10.56 11.68
N VAL A 81 -7.21 9.27 11.88
CA VAL A 81 -6.63 8.16 11.13
C VAL A 81 -7.70 7.27 10.50
N ALA A 82 -7.37 6.71 9.33
CA ALA A 82 -8.10 5.61 8.74
C ALA A 82 -7.20 4.39 8.67
N THR A 83 -7.76 3.21 8.94
CA THR A 83 -7.08 1.93 8.76
C THR A 83 -7.76 1.19 7.63
N VAL A 84 -6.98 0.61 6.72
CA VAL A 84 -7.48 -0.16 5.59
C VAL A 84 -6.79 -1.51 5.57
N SER A 85 -7.57 -2.57 5.41
CA SER A 85 -7.11 -3.91 5.14
C SER A 85 -7.62 -4.34 3.77
N VAL A 86 -6.74 -4.86 2.91
CA VAL A 86 -7.09 -5.24 1.54
C VAL A 86 -6.38 -6.52 1.13
N TYR A 87 -7.12 -7.40 0.47
CA TYR A 87 -6.56 -8.59 -0.16
C TYR A 87 -6.00 -8.23 -1.53
N VAL A 88 -4.77 -8.64 -1.80
CA VAL A 88 -4.07 -8.35 -3.06
C VAL A 88 -3.51 -9.63 -3.64
N LYS A 89 -3.81 -9.90 -4.91
CA LYS A 89 -3.11 -10.88 -5.73
C LYS A 89 -2.13 -10.15 -6.64
N MET A 90 -0.88 -10.59 -6.66
CA MET A 90 0.17 -10.06 -7.51
C MET A 90 0.80 -11.19 -8.30
N SER A 91 0.97 -11.00 -9.60
CA SER A 91 1.86 -11.82 -10.42
C SER A 91 3.10 -11.01 -10.78
N TRP A 92 4.26 -11.66 -10.74
CA TRP A 92 5.51 -11.10 -11.24
C TRP A 92 6.29 -12.17 -12.00
N SER A 93 6.97 -11.75 -13.06
CA SER A 93 7.91 -12.63 -13.75
C SER A 93 9.25 -12.62 -13.01
N VAL A 94 9.70 -13.81 -12.65
CA VAL A 94 11.14 -14.10 -12.50
C VAL A 94 11.52 -14.84 -13.77
N VAL A 95 12.65 -14.50 -14.38
CA VAL A 95 13.12 -15.08 -15.66
C VAL A 95 12.85 -16.59 -15.71
N ARG A 96 11.74 -16.97 -16.38
CA ARG A 96 11.20 -18.33 -16.67
C ARG A 96 9.99 -18.84 -15.87
N ASP A 97 9.51 -18.20 -14.80
CA ASP A 97 8.31 -18.64 -14.06
C ASP A 97 7.38 -17.47 -13.66
N GLU A 98 6.06 -17.67 -13.82
CA GLU A 98 5.05 -16.77 -13.26
C GLU A 98 4.89 -17.07 -11.77
N VAL A 99 5.41 -16.18 -10.93
CA VAL A 99 5.24 -16.31 -9.48
C VAL A 99 4.01 -15.50 -9.08
N ASN A 100 3.05 -16.20 -8.47
CA ASN A 100 1.82 -15.61 -7.96
C ASN A 100 1.89 -15.50 -6.44
N GLY A 101 1.84 -14.27 -5.92
CA GLY A 101 1.75 -13.98 -4.50
C GLY A 101 0.37 -13.49 -4.12
N ARG A 102 -0.06 -13.88 -2.91
CA ARG A 102 -1.32 -13.43 -2.31
C ARG A 102 -0.99 -12.80 -0.98
N PHE A 103 -1.48 -11.59 -0.76
CA PHE A 103 -1.12 -10.81 0.40
C PHE A 103 -2.35 -10.16 1.02
N ARG A 104 -2.36 -10.10 2.35
CA ARG A 104 -3.26 -9.21 3.09
C ARG A 104 -2.44 -8.01 3.54
N TYR A 105 -2.75 -6.84 3.01
CA TYR A 105 -2.16 -5.59 3.47
C TYR A 105 -2.99 -5.02 4.62
N MET A 106 -2.31 -4.35 5.55
CA MET A 106 -2.89 -3.49 6.57
C MET A 106 -2.17 -2.15 6.50
N ARG A 107 -2.91 -1.05 6.33
CA ARG A 107 -2.38 0.30 6.14
C ARG A 107 -3.07 1.29 7.05
N THR A 108 -2.29 2.20 7.63
CA THR A 108 -2.80 3.34 8.37
C THR A 108 -2.57 4.61 7.54
N TRP A 109 -3.67 5.26 7.20
CA TRP A 109 -3.73 6.54 6.51
C TRP A 109 -3.96 7.66 7.51
N LYS A 110 -3.22 8.76 7.37
CA LYS A 110 -3.38 9.98 8.17
C LYS A 110 -3.47 11.19 7.25
N LYS A 111 -4.28 12.18 7.65
CA LYS A 111 -4.39 13.46 6.96
C LYS A 111 -3.14 14.31 7.20
N PHE A 112 -2.57 14.85 6.12
CA PHE A 112 -1.53 15.87 6.14
C PHE A 112 -1.93 16.99 5.19
N GLY A 113 -2.33 18.15 5.74
CA GLY A 113 -2.93 19.23 4.95
C GLY A 113 -4.16 18.74 4.18
N ASN A 114 -4.14 18.87 2.86
CA ASN A 114 -5.21 18.43 1.95
C ASN A 114 -4.93 17.09 1.27
N SER A 115 -4.14 16.20 1.90
CA SER A 115 -3.83 14.89 1.36
C SER A 115 -3.89 13.80 2.44
N LEU A 116 -4.16 12.57 2.04
CA LEU A 116 -3.98 11.38 2.88
C LEU A 116 -2.65 10.72 2.55
N LYS A 117 -1.91 10.33 3.58
CA LYS A 117 -0.65 9.61 3.41
C LYS A 117 -0.61 8.36 4.29
N VAL A 118 0.00 7.30 3.78
CA VAL A 118 0.29 6.09 4.55
C VAL A 118 1.41 6.40 5.54
N VAL A 119 1.14 6.20 6.83
CA VAL A 119 2.13 6.37 7.92
C VAL A 119 2.64 5.04 8.47
N SER A 120 1.87 3.97 8.31
CA SER A 120 2.25 2.61 8.68
C SER A 120 1.65 1.62 7.70
N SER A 121 2.39 0.55 7.40
CA SER A 121 1.91 -0.53 6.54
C SER A 121 2.50 -1.86 6.98
N SER A 122 1.78 -2.94 6.77
CA SER A 122 2.32 -4.30 6.83
C SER A 122 1.64 -5.16 5.79
N CYS A 123 2.27 -6.26 5.39
CA CYS A 123 1.53 -7.33 4.74
C CYS A 123 1.98 -8.69 5.20
N VAL A 124 1.03 -9.62 5.15
CA VAL A 124 1.26 -11.04 5.38
C VAL A 124 0.96 -11.79 4.10
N GLU A 125 1.78 -12.80 3.80
CA GLU A 125 1.49 -13.73 2.73
C GLU A 125 0.32 -14.63 3.13
N VAL A 126 -0.67 -14.76 2.24
CA VAL A 126 -1.81 -15.65 2.41
C VAL A 126 -1.54 -16.91 1.61
N ARG A 127 -1.24 -18.00 2.31
CA ARG A 127 -1.05 -19.32 1.71
C ARG A 127 -2.34 -20.11 1.81
N ASP A 128 -2.60 -20.96 0.81
CA ASP A 128 -3.60 -22.02 1.00
C ASP A 128 -3.04 -22.97 2.06
N LEU A 129 -3.85 -23.26 3.07
CA LEU A 129 -3.57 -24.27 4.08
C LEU A 129 -3.95 -25.66 3.57
#